data_AF-A0A177ENM5-F1
#
_entry.id   AF-A0A177ENM5-F1
#
_cell.length_a   1.000
_cell.length_b   1.000
_cell.length_c   1.000
_cell.angle_alpha   90.00
_cell.angle_beta   90.00
_cell.angle_gamma   90.00
#
_symmetry.space_group_name_H-M   'P 1'
#
loop_
_entity.id
_entity.type
_entity.pdbx_description
1 polymer ?
#
loop_
_entity_poly.entity_id
_entity_poly.type
_entity_poly.pdbx_seq_one_letter_code
_entity_poly.pdbx_strand_id
1 'polypeptide(L)'
;MVSYIDEQKVKEKVHKRLLNKQGSIILKDIDKLFNIITEINKERRIFTELPDTLSNLAYNILYIQMAYRIIFKKYNEDYIISEIKESTKHIDIIMDIIMEVAEELDNEYKKQAFYKLMGNNHIIMGEVYKARSTFYDYSIDILCESINIPELYDKMTSDDIMIKLCELTESGECSRLQKALDILIKHGNNLIITDKIIEQSNAHKLGISNDDINSLYLLTKLHKWTNSDFNIFIGQSIYKSIYNEIDNSEYDNDNYTSESQSLYNLYVIVFNMAILKDIPDTESYINENMNGIKKLINELKHKRRMRICHEITESTVFNDIMEYSTSIKSEHFNIDSFKNNVINNYLKYTEPIISCITGTSTHTENIKLSGNNNGIVYMNELEIKELQSTDYYNTGVFSVRSPLLTPSSIQTDKNPLYYNIQEDKDPLCYNIQEDKNPLCYNIQEDNEIEEVIVNADTRNTDSYLFFNAKLTNTFWNSRNIAIIIAICIFISIIILIVCLLYPNETKHIRNDNLCCPQIKLR
;
A
#
# COMPACT_ATOMS: atom_id res chain seq x y z
N MET A 1 18.21 19.50 -3.29
CA MET A 1 18.33 19.13 -1.86
C MET A 1 19.73 18.57 -1.60
N VAL A 2 20.25 18.57 -0.37
CA VAL A 2 21.51 17.86 -0.05
C VAL A 2 21.25 16.89 1.10
N SER A 3 21.15 15.59 0.81
CA SER A 3 21.21 14.59 1.86
C SER A 3 22.62 14.48 2.43
N TYR A 4 22.70 14.15 3.72
CA TYR A 4 23.97 13.86 4.36
C TYR A 4 23.86 12.56 5.16
N ILE A 5 24.70 11.60 4.81
CA ILE A 5 24.89 10.37 5.58
C ILE A 5 26.36 10.25 5.99
N ASP A 6 26.61 10.08 7.30
CA ASP A 6 27.94 9.91 7.86
C ASP A 6 28.47 8.51 7.50
N GLU A 7 29.26 8.45 6.42
CA GLU A 7 29.79 7.21 5.84
C GLU A 7 30.63 6.42 6.84
N GLN A 8 31.44 7.08 7.65
CA GLN A 8 32.28 6.43 8.65
C GLN A 8 31.43 5.77 9.73
N LYS A 9 30.38 6.46 10.17
CA LYS A 9 29.42 5.90 11.14
C LYS A 9 28.59 4.76 10.58
N VAL A 10 28.17 4.85 9.31
CA VAL A 10 27.53 3.74 8.61
C VAL A 10 28.47 2.55 8.61
N LYS A 11 29.73 2.74 8.18
CA LYS A 11 30.75 1.69 8.13
C LYS A 11 30.95 1.01 9.47
N GLU A 12 31.15 1.78 10.54
CA GLU A 12 31.32 1.26 11.90
C GLU A 12 30.10 0.43 12.37
N LYS A 13 28.88 0.92 12.12
CA LYS A 13 27.66 0.21 12.52
C LYS A 13 27.38 -1.04 11.66
N VAL A 14 27.65 -0.97 10.36
CA VAL A 14 27.51 -2.11 9.43
C VAL A 14 28.51 -3.21 9.82
N HIS A 15 29.79 -2.84 9.97
CA HIS A 15 30.84 -3.76 10.41
C HIS A 15 30.46 -4.48 11.70
N LYS A 16 29.98 -3.73 12.71
CA LYS A 16 29.58 -4.30 14.00
C LYS A 16 28.40 -5.26 13.89
N ARG A 17 27.35 -4.92 13.12
CA ARG A 17 26.12 -5.74 13.02
C ARG A 17 26.24 -6.92 12.08
N LEU A 18 27.13 -6.85 11.11
CA LEU A 18 27.33 -7.87 10.08
C LEU A 18 28.74 -8.49 10.14
N LEU A 19 29.42 -8.39 11.29
CA LEU A 19 30.83 -8.80 11.50
C LEU A 19 31.16 -10.23 11.01
N ASN A 20 30.17 -11.14 11.08
CA ASN A 20 30.32 -12.54 10.70
C ASN A 20 29.47 -12.92 9.48
N LYS A 21 28.91 -11.95 8.76
CA LYS A 21 28.05 -12.23 7.62
C LYS A 21 28.89 -12.84 6.49
N GLN A 22 28.46 -14.01 6.04
CA GLN A 22 28.99 -14.68 4.86
C GLN A 22 27.84 -14.97 3.88
N GLY A 23 28.20 -15.24 2.63
CA GLY A 23 27.24 -15.54 1.57
C GLY A 23 26.47 -14.31 1.09
N SER A 24 25.29 -14.54 0.53
CA SER A 24 24.46 -13.48 -0.06
C SER A 24 23.64 -12.73 1.00
N ILE A 25 23.38 -11.46 0.72
CA ILE A 25 22.45 -10.63 1.47
C ILE A 25 21.01 -11.13 1.23
N ILE A 26 20.27 -11.31 2.32
CA ILE A 26 18.83 -11.65 2.30
C ILE A 26 18.00 -10.48 2.85
N LEU A 27 16.67 -10.53 2.71
CA LEU A 27 15.77 -9.47 3.20
C LEU A 27 15.99 -9.11 4.67
N LYS A 28 16.15 -10.11 5.55
CA LYS A 28 16.44 -9.88 6.98
C LYS A 28 17.72 -9.09 7.24
N ASP A 29 18.69 -9.14 6.32
CA ASP A 29 19.90 -8.32 6.43
C ASP A 29 19.66 -6.89 5.92
N ILE A 30 18.80 -6.70 4.91
CA ILE A 30 18.33 -5.37 4.48
C ILE A 30 17.62 -4.65 5.63
N ASP A 31 16.78 -5.35 6.39
CA ASP A 31 16.14 -4.81 7.60
C ASP A 31 17.14 -4.30 8.64
N LYS A 32 18.20 -5.08 8.90
CA LYS A 32 19.26 -4.67 9.82
C LYS A 32 20.01 -3.44 9.30
N LEU A 33 20.28 -3.38 8.00
CA LEU A 33 20.90 -2.23 7.35
C LEU A 33 19.99 -1.01 7.49
N PHE A 34 18.70 -1.14 7.20
CA PHE A 34 17.77 -0.03 7.34
C PHE A 34 17.62 0.43 8.80
N ASN A 35 17.68 -0.48 9.77
CA ASN A 35 17.72 -0.12 11.20
C ASN A 35 18.99 0.67 11.58
N ILE A 36 20.14 0.41 10.94
CA ILE A 36 21.33 1.25 11.08
C ILE A 36 21.05 2.67 10.57
N ILE A 37 20.42 2.77 9.40
CA ILE A 37 20.07 4.06 8.79
C ILE A 37 19.11 4.84 9.67
N THR A 38 18.05 4.21 10.19
CA THR A 38 17.07 4.88 11.06
C THR A 38 17.70 5.33 12.38
N GLU A 39 18.65 4.58 12.94
CA GLU A 39 19.42 5.04 14.11
C GLU A 39 20.28 6.25 13.81
N ILE A 40 21.04 6.24 12.70
CA ILE A 40 21.85 7.39 12.29
C ILE A 40 20.94 8.60 12.08
N ASN A 41 19.77 8.38 11.49
CA ASN A 41 18.78 9.41 11.25
C ASN A 41 18.22 10.05 12.54
N LYS A 42 18.06 9.27 13.62
CA LYS A 42 17.64 9.79 14.94
C LYS A 42 18.68 10.73 15.54
N GLU A 43 19.96 10.51 15.24
CA GLU A 43 21.07 11.34 15.72
C GLU A 43 21.22 12.61 14.86
N ARG A 44 21.08 12.48 13.54
CA ARG A 44 21.05 13.60 12.59
C ARG A 44 20.19 13.21 11.39
N ARG A 45 19.19 14.04 11.08
CA ARG A 45 18.31 13.79 9.93
C ARG A 45 19.12 13.67 8.63
N ILE A 46 18.88 12.61 7.87
CA ILE A 46 19.55 12.32 6.59
C ILE A 46 19.00 13.24 5.49
N PHE A 47 17.67 13.26 5.36
CA PHE A 47 16.96 14.15 4.44
C PHE A 47 16.54 15.39 5.22
N THR A 48 17.25 16.50 4.99
CA THR A 48 16.92 17.81 5.56
C THR A 48 16.08 18.60 4.58
N GLU A 49 15.28 19.55 5.08
CA GLU A 49 14.48 20.48 4.25
C GLU A 49 13.26 19.86 3.52
N LEU A 50 12.96 18.58 3.76
CA LEU A 50 11.72 17.97 3.28
C LEU A 50 10.53 18.32 4.18
N PRO A 51 9.36 18.62 3.59
CA PRO A 51 8.08 18.53 4.30
C PRO A 51 7.90 17.15 4.93
N ASP A 52 7.20 17.07 6.08
CA ASP A 52 7.02 15.81 6.82
C ASP A 52 6.41 14.70 5.94
N THR A 53 5.46 15.04 5.06
CA THR A 53 4.83 14.08 4.14
C THR A 53 5.82 13.50 3.12
N LEU A 54 6.76 14.30 2.63
CA LEU A 54 7.81 13.83 1.72
C LEU A 54 8.91 13.08 2.46
N SER A 55 9.16 13.42 3.73
CA SER A 55 10.14 12.70 4.54
C SER A 55 9.78 11.22 4.65
N ASN A 56 8.52 10.89 4.96
CA ASN A 56 8.08 9.48 5.04
C ASN A 56 8.19 8.77 3.69
N LEU A 57 7.82 9.44 2.60
CA LEU A 57 7.98 8.93 1.25
C LEU A 57 9.46 8.63 0.94
N ALA A 58 10.36 9.55 1.26
CA ALA A 58 11.80 9.39 1.04
C ALA A 58 12.38 8.16 1.77
N TYR A 59 11.99 7.92 3.03
CA TYR A 59 12.44 6.72 3.76
C TYR A 59 11.84 5.42 3.20
N ASN A 60 10.59 5.46 2.74
CA ASN A 60 9.98 4.30 2.09
C ASN A 60 10.71 3.97 0.78
N ILE A 61 11.02 4.98 -0.04
CA ILE A 61 11.82 4.81 -1.25
C ILE A 61 13.24 4.34 -0.92
N LEU A 62 13.85 4.82 0.17
CA LEU A 62 15.16 4.36 0.63
C LEU A 62 15.19 2.87 0.91
N TYR A 63 14.15 2.37 1.59
CA TYR A 63 14.04 0.94 1.85
C TYR A 63 13.97 0.14 0.54
N ILE A 64 13.12 0.56 -0.41
CA ILE A 64 12.99 -0.08 -1.72
C ILE A 64 14.34 -0.08 -2.47
N GLN A 65 15.00 1.07 -2.58
CA GLN A 65 16.28 1.20 -3.27
C GLN A 65 17.35 0.29 -2.67
N MET A 66 17.48 0.27 -1.33
CA MET A 66 18.41 -0.60 -0.64
C MET A 66 18.10 -2.08 -0.89
N ALA A 67 16.82 -2.47 -0.80
CA ALA A 67 16.40 -3.84 -1.08
C ALA A 67 16.78 -4.24 -2.50
N TYR A 68 16.42 -3.45 -3.51
CA TYR A 68 16.62 -3.80 -4.92
C TYR A 68 18.08 -3.81 -5.35
N ARG A 69 18.92 -2.93 -4.79
CA ARG A 69 20.35 -2.85 -5.11
C ARG A 69 21.16 -3.95 -4.43
N ILE A 70 20.87 -4.23 -3.16
CA ILE A 70 21.76 -5.01 -2.29
C ILE A 70 21.33 -6.48 -2.16
N ILE A 71 20.03 -6.79 -2.26
CA ILE A 71 19.54 -8.16 -2.07
C ILE A 71 20.18 -9.14 -3.06
N PHE A 72 20.44 -10.36 -2.60
CA PHE A 72 21.07 -11.46 -3.33
C PHE A 72 22.52 -11.20 -3.78
N LYS A 73 23.09 -10.03 -3.47
CA LYS A 73 24.51 -9.76 -3.68
C LYS A 73 25.35 -10.43 -2.59
N LYS A 74 26.53 -10.91 -2.97
CA LYS A 74 27.50 -11.45 -2.00
C LYS A 74 27.89 -10.35 -1.03
N TYR A 75 27.94 -10.67 0.27
CA TYR A 75 28.35 -9.72 1.30
C TYR A 75 29.74 -9.17 1.00
N ASN A 76 29.79 -7.86 0.84
CA ASN A 76 31.01 -7.05 0.79
C ASN A 76 30.65 -5.71 1.43
N GLU A 77 31.33 -5.37 2.51
CA GLU A 77 31.01 -4.19 3.33
C GLU A 77 31.13 -2.89 2.53
N ASP A 78 32.22 -2.71 1.77
CA ASP A 78 32.43 -1.50 0.97
C ASP A 78 31.39 -1.39 -0.16
N TYR A 79 31.00 -2.51 -0.77
CA TYR A 79 29.91 -2.56 -1.74
C TYR A 79 28.58 -2.11 -1.13
N ILE A 80 28.22 -2.65 0.04
CA ILE A 80 26.97 -2.30 0.74
C ILE A 80 26.94 -0.80 1.08
N ILE A 81 28.05 -0.25 1.59
CA ILE A 81 28.15 1.17 1.92
C ILE A 81 27.98 2.03 0.66
N SER A 82 28.61 1.62 -0.45
CA SER A 82 28.45 2.28 -1.74
C SER A 82 26.99 2.27 -2.21
N GLU A 83 26.30 1.14 -2.15
CA GLU A 83 24.90 1.05 -2.57
C GLU A 83 23.95 1.85 -1.68
N ILE A 84 24.21 1.94 -0.37
CA ILE A 84 23.45 2.82 0.54
C ILE A 84 23.63 4.29 0.13
N LYS A 85 24.86 4.69 -0.21
CA LYS A 85 25.18 6.05 -0.65
C LYS A 85 24.51 6.38 -1.97
N GLU A 86 24.57 5.48 -2.95
CA GLU A 86 23.90 5.66 -4.24
C GLU A 86 22.37 5.65 -4.09
N SER A 87 21.81 4.82 -3.21
CA SER A 87 20.38 4.86 -2.86
C SER A 87 19.97 6.24 -2.32
N THR A 88 20.79 6.82 -1.43
CA THR A 88 20.52 8.13 -0.82
C THR A 88 20.56 9.24 -1.88
N LYS A 89 21.55 9.24 -2.78
CA LYS A 89 21.63 10.18 -3.91
C LYS A 89 20.46 10.04 -4.87
N HIS A 90 20.02 8.82 -5.16
CA HIS A 90 18.86 8.59 -6.02
C HIS A 90 17.60 9.24 -5.41
N ILE A 91 17.41 9.13 -4.10
CA ILE A 91 16.26 9.75 -3.43
C ILE A 91 16.35 11.27 -3.49
N ASP A 92 17.53 11.87 -3.37
CA ASP A 92 17.69 13.31 -3.56
C ASP A 92 17.16 13.75 -4.92
N ILE A 93 17.50 13.02 -5.98
CA ILE A 93 17.02 13.29 -7.34
C ILE A 93 15.48 13.17 -7.42
N ILE A 94 14.89 12.11 -6.84
CA ILE A 94 13.43 11.90 -6.87
C ILE A 94 12.72 13.02 -6.09
N MET A 95 13.22 13.39 -4.91
CA MET A 95 12.62 14.45 -4.09
C MET A 95 12.78 15.82 -4.77
N ASP A 96 13.92 16.09 -5.40
CA ASP A 96 14.14 17.32 -6.16
C ASP A 96 13.17 17.42 -7.35
N ILE A 97 12.96 16.33 -8.11
CA ILE A 97 11.94 16.28 -9.17
C ILE A 97 10.55 16.62 -8.62
N ILE A 98 10.14 16.03 -7.50
CA ILE A 98 8.83 16.29 -6.88
C ILE A 98 8.71 17.75 -6.43
N MET A 99 9.73 18.27 -5.76
CA MET A 99 9.74 19.65 -5.25
C MET A 99 9.76 20.67 -6.38
N GLU A 100 10.58 20.48 -7.41
CA GLU A 100 10.66 21.37 -8.57
C GLU A 100 9.34 21.42 -9.35
N VAL A 101 8.65 20.29 -9.50
CA VAL A 101 7.31 20.29 -10.11
C VAL A 101 6.31 21.04 -9.23
N ALA A 102 6.42 20.95 -7.91
CA ALA A 102 5.57 21.69 -6.99
C ALA A 102 5.80 23.21 -7.07
N GLU A 103 7.02 23.67 -7.37
CA GLU A 103 7.33 25.09 -7.54
C GLU A 103 6.52 25.77 -8.65
N GLU A 104 6.02 25.00 -9.63
CA GLU A 104 5.12 25.51 -10.68
C GLU A 104 3.66 25.69 -10.20
N LEU A 105 3.35 25.36 -8.95
CA LEU A 105 2.05 25.62 -8.34
C LEU A 105 2.03 26.99 -7.65
N ASP A 106 1.06 27.82 -8.04
CA ASP A 106 1.00 29.26 -7.74
C ASP A 106 1.00 29.64 -6.25
N ASN A 107 0.79 28.71 -5.32
CA ASN A 107 0.78 29.00 -3.89
C ASN A 107 1.19 27.81 -3.01
N GLU A 108 1.60 28.11 -1.78
CA GLU A 108 2.07 27.12 -0.81
C GLU A 108 1.02 26.07 -0.44
N TYR A 109 -0.26 26.44 -0.39
CA TYR A 109 -1.34 25.49 -0.07
C TYR A 109 -1.48 24.40 -1.15
N LYS A 110 -1.35 24.76 -2.43
CA LYS A 110 -1.32 23.81 -3.56
C LYS A 110 -0.08 22.92 -3.49
N LYS A 111 1.09 23.48 -3.14
CA LYS A 111 2.32 22.71 -2.95
C LYS A 111 2.17 21.66 -1.85
N GLN A 112 1.67 22.06 -0.68
CA GLN A 112 1.41 21.14 0.43
C GLN A 112 0.39 20.06 0.08
N ALA A 113 -0.66 20.39 -0.69
CA ALA A 113 -1.60 19.39 -1.19
C ALA A 113 -0.92 18.42 -2.18
N PHE A 114 -0.05 18.90 -3.06
CA PHE A 114 0.72 18.05 -3.95
C PHE A 114 1.68 17.14 -3.19
N TYR A 115 2.40 17.64 -2.19
CA TYR A 115 3.24 16.84 -1.31
C TYR A 115 2.45 15.80 -0.52
N LYS A 116 1.25 16.14 -0.07
CA LYS A 116 0.34 15.19 0.58
C LYS A 116 -0.14 14.12 -0.40
N LEU A 117 -0.43 14.48 -1.65
CA LEU A 117 -0.80 13.52 -2.69
C LEU A 117 0.34 12.53 -2.96
N MET A 118 1.56 13.03 -3.17
CA MET A 118 2.75 12.18 -3.41
C MET A 118 3.09 11.30 -2.18
N GLY A 119 3.00 11.87 -0.98
CA GLY A 119 3.27 11.17 0.28
C GLY A 119 2.28 10.04 0.58
N ASN A 120 1.05 10.13 0.06
CA ASN A 120 0.00 9.11 0.22
C ASN A 120 0.00 8.07 -0.92
N ASN A 121 1.16 7.77 -1.49
CA ASN A 121 1.29 6.74 -2.52
C ASN A 121 1.27 5.34 -1.88
N HIS A 122 0.08 4.75 -1.77
CA HIS A 122 -0.10 3.41 -1.20
C HIS A 122 0.54 2.29 -2.02
N ILE A 123 0.87 2.50 -3.31
CA ILE A 123 1.60 1.50 -4.10
C ILE A 123 3.02 1.32 -3.53
N ILE A 124 3.69 2.44 -3.21
CA ILE A 124 5.00 2.43 -2.55
C ILE A 124 4.90 1.81 -1.15
N MET A 125 3.86 2.12 -0.38
CA MET A 125 3.68 1.52 0.95
C MET A 125 3.42 0.01 0.86
N GLY A 126 2.64 -0.46 -0.12
CA GLY A 126 2.42 -1.89 -0.35
C GLY A 126 3.73 -2.64 -0.61
N GLU A 127 4.58 -2.08 -1.47
CA GLU A 127 5.92 -2.59 -1.77
C GLU A 127 6.81 -2.65 -0.53
N VAL A 128 6.87 -1.56 0.24
CA VAL A 128 7.64 -1.52 1.49
C VAL A 128 7.11 -2.51 2.51
N TYR A 129 5.78 -2.60 2.67
CA TYR A 129 5.16 -3.52 3.62
C TYR A 129 5.55 -4.97 3.31
N LYS A 130 5.38 -5.41 2.06
CA LYS A 130 5.70 -6.78 1.65
C LYS A 130 7.19 -7.07 1.70
N ALA A 131 8.03 -6.13 1.26
CA ALA A 131 9.48 -6.29 1.32
C ALA A 131 10.04 -6.24 2.76
N ARG A 132 9.23 -5.78 3.72
CA ARG A 132 9.59 -5.62 5.13
C ARG A 132 8.60 -6.32 6.08
N SER A 133 7.94 -7.37 5.60
CA SER A 133 6.81 -7.98 6.32
C SER A 133 7.22 -8.48 7.69
N THR A 134 8.38 -9.13 7.82
CA THR A 134 8.88 -9.63 9.12
C THR A 134 8.96 -8.56 10.20
N PHE A 135 9.39 -7.33 9.85
CA PHE A 135 9.44 -6.22 10.80
C PHE A 135 8.04 -5.72 11.16
N TYR A 136 7.17 -5.57 10.15
CA TYR A 136 5.82 -5.06 10.38
C TYR A 136 4.94 -6.05 11.11
N ASP A 137 4.96 -7.33 10.73
CA ASP A 137 4.23 -8.41 11.37
C ASP A 137 4.61 -8.47 12.86
N TYR A 138 5.92 -8.48 13.17
CA TYR A 138 6.40 -8.43 14.55
C TYR A 138 5.92 -7.19 15.32
N SER A 139 5.99 -6.02 14.69
CA SER A 139 5.55 -4.77 15.32
C SER A 139 4.04 -4.78 15.58
N ILE A 140 3.25 -5.35 14.66
CA ILE A 140 1.80 -5.45 14.75
C ILE A 140 1.39 -6.49 15.80
N ASP A 141 2.11 -7.61 15.91
CA ASP A 141 1.88 -8.61 16.95
C ASP A 141 1.98 -8.00 18.36
N ILE A 142 3.00 -7.15 18.60
CA ILE A 142 3.12 -6.37 19.85
C ILE A 142 1.90 -5.46 20.08
N LEU A 143 1.35 -4.84 19.02
CA LEU A 143 0.13 -4.04 19.15
C LEU A 143 -1.06 -4.92 19.54
N CYS A 144 -1.22 -6.09 18.91
CA CYS A 144 -2.31 -7.02 19.20
C CYS A 144 -2.26 -7.55 20.64
N GLU A 145 -1.06 -7.92 21.13
CA GLU A 145 -0.83 -8.33 22.51
C GLU A 145 -1.28 -7.24 23.50
N SER A 146 -1.01 -5.97 23.18
CA SER A 146 -1.32 -4.85 24.08
C SER A 146 -2.82 -4.63 24.33
N ILE A 147 -3.68 -5.16 23.46
CA ILE A 147 -5.15 -5.03 23.58
C ILE A 147 -5.86 -6.38 23.69
N ASN A 148 -5.11 -7.47 23.89
CA ASN A 148 -5.62 -8.84 23.99
C ASN A 148 -6.57 -9.21 22.83
N ILE A 149 -6.25 -8.80 21.59
CA ILE A 149 -6.99 -9.30 20.43
C ILE A 149 -6.82 -10.82 20.40
N PRO A 150 -7.93 -11.60 20.40
CA PRO A 150 -7.84 -13.04 20.21
C PRO A 150 -7.14 -13.31 18.89
N GLU A 151 -6.24 -14.30 18.87
CA GLU A 151 -5.60 -14.74 17.64
C GLU A 151 -6.67 -14.96 16.56
N LEU A 152 -6.46 -14.38 15.37
CA LEU A 152 -7.40 -14.53 14.26
C LEU A 152 -7.61 -16.02 14.07
N TYR A 153 -8.88 -16.47 14.12
CA TYR A 153 -9.23 -17.87 14.02
C TYR A 153 -8.43 -18.53 12.90
N ASP A 154 -7.67 -19.59 13.22
CA ASP A 154 -6.85 -20.41 12.29
C ASP A 154 -7.61 -20.88 11.02
N LYS A 155 -8.93 -20.71 11.00
CA LYS A 155 -9.83 -21.08 9.92
C LYS A 155 -9.98 -20.02 8.83
N MET A 156 -9.55 -18.77 9.03
CA MET A 156 -9.67 -17.74 7.99
C MET A 156 -8.60 -17.93 6.92
N THR A 157 -9.04 -18.07 5.67
CA THR A 157 -8.13 -18.13 4.52
C THR A 157 -7.64 -16.72 4.15
N SER A 158 -6.53 -16.62 3.40
CA SER A 158 -6.09 -15.30 2.90
C SER A 158 -7.15 -14.61 2.03
N ASP A 159 -8.01 -15.38 1.34
CA ASP A 159 -9.14 -14.86 0.58
C ASP A 159 -10.19 -14.21 1.51
N ASP A 160 -10.57 -14.89 2.60
CA ASP A 160 -11.46 -14.33 3.64
C ASP A 160 -10.89 -13.02 4.23
N ILE A 161 -9.59 -13.03 4.53
CA ILE A 161 -8.89 -11.88 5.11
C ILE A 161 -8.89 -10.70 4.15
N MET A 162 -8.64 -10.93 2.86
CA MET A 162 -8.63 -9.86 1.86
C MET A 162 -10.03 -9.29 1.63
N ILE A 163 -11.07 -10.13 1.66
CA ILE A 163 -12.46 -9.67 1.65
C ILE A 163 -12.74 -8.77 2.84
N LYS A 164 -12.33 -9.17 4.05
CA LYS A 164 -12.45 -8.33 5.26
C LYS A 164 -11.68 -7.03 5.15
N LEU A 165 -10.47 -7.03 4.58
CA LEU A 165 -9.72 -5.81 4.33
C LEU A 165 -10.45 -4.85 3.36
N CYS A 166 -11.30 -5.37 2.47
CA CYS A 166 -12.15 -4.57 1.60
C CYS A 166 -13.41 -4.01 2.28
N GLU A 167 -13.76 -4.49 3.48
CA GLU A 167 -14.87 -3.94 4.28
C GLU A 167 -14.50 -2.60 4.89
N LEU A 168 -15.52 -1.86 5.33
CA LEU A 168 -15.34 -0.60 6.05
C LEU A 168 -14.78 -0.84 7.46
N THR A 169 -14.04 0.15 7.95
CA THR A 169 -13.72 0.30 9.38
C THR A 169 -15.01 0.50 10.21
N GLU A 170 -14.92 0.38 11.53
CA GLU A 170 -16.07 0.63 12.43
C GLU A 170 -16.65 2.04 12.27
N SER A 171 -15.79 3.01 11.94
CA SER A 171 -16.21 4.40 11.65
C SER A 171 -17.03 4.54 10.36
N GLY A 172 -16.90 3.59 9.42
CA GLY A 172 -17.46 3.69 8.09
C GLY A 172 -16.74 4.66 7.15
N GLU A 173 -15.68 5.35 7.60
CA GLU A 173 -15.04 6.44 6.84
C GLU A 173 -14.16 5.95 5.68
N CYS A 174 -13.57 4.76 5.81
CA CYS A 174 -12.71 4.15 4.80
C CYS A 174 -12.69 2.63 4.93
N SER A 175 -12.11 1.94 3.94
CA SER A 175 -11.86 0.51 4.04
C SER A 175 -10.74 0.20 5.04
N ARG A 176 -10.78 -1.00 5.60
CA ARG A 176 -9.73 -1.51 6.51
C ARG A 176 -8.36 -1.54 5.82
N LEU A 177 -8.30 -1.89 4.54
CA LEU A 177 -7.09 -1.83 3.73
C LEU A 177 -6.51 -0.41 3.65
N GLN A 178 -7.35 0.58 3.31
CA GLN A 178 -6.92 1.97 3.24
C GLN A 178 -6.37 2.43 4.58
N LYS A 179 -7.12 2.14 5.66
CA LYS A 179 -6.74 2.52 7.02
C LYS A 179 -5.41 1.92 7.45
N ALA A 180 -5.20 0.63 7.20
CA ALA A 180 -3.95 -0.06 7.52
C ALA A 180 -2.77 0.58 6.78
N LEU A 181 -2.89 0.83 5.47
CA LEU A 181 -1.82 1.45 4.69
C LEU A 181 -1.56 2.91 5.10
N ASP A 182 -2.60 3.68 5.43
CA ASP A 182 -2.46 5.04 5.96
C ASP A 182 -1.67 5.06 7.28
N ILE A 183 -1.93 4.12 8.18
CA ILE A 183 -1.19 3.99 9.44
C ILE A 183 0.27 3.63 9.16
N LEU A 184 0.55 2.69 8.25
CA LEU A 184 1.92 2.32 7.91
C LEU A 184 2.69 3.50 7.28
N ILE A 185 2.07 4.27 6.37
CA ILE A 185 2.68 5.47 5.79
C ILE A 185 3.06 6.49 6.86
N LYS A 186 2.14 6.72 7.82
CA LYS A 186 2.30 7.79 8.81
C LYS A 186 3.18 7.38 9.99
N HIS A 187 3.12 6.11 10.38
CA HIS A 187 3.60 5.63 11.68
C HIS A 187 4.39 4.31 11.61
N GLY A 188 4.62 3.72 10.44
CA GLY A 188 5.18 2.37 10.31
C GLY A 188 6.47 2.11 11.11
N ASN A 189 7.42 3.04 11.12
CA ASN A 189 8.67 2.92 11.89
C ASN A 189 8.52 3.18 13.39
N ASN A 190 7.37 3.66 13.83
CA ASN A 190 7.10 4.11 15.20
C ASN A 190 5.98 3.31 15.87
N LEU A 191 5.49 2.22 15.25
CA LEU A 191 4.43 1.38 15.82
C LEU A 191 4.81 0.85 17.22
N ILE A 192 6.09 0.55 17.41
CA ILE A 192 6.65 0.13 18.69
C ILE A 192 7.69 1.14 19.21
N ILE A 193 7.86 1.17 20.53
CA ILE A 193 8.89 1.93 21.23
C ILE A 193 9.76 0.98 22.06
N THR A 194 11.05 1.27 22.15
CA THR A 194 11.98 0.50 22.99
C THR A 194 12.27 1.30 24.27
N ASP A 195 11.76 0.85 25.42
CA ASP A 195 12.14 1.39 26.73
C ASP A 195 13.06 0.40 27.45
N LYS A 196 14.31 0.82 27.71
CA LYS A 196 15.30 0.07 28.51
C LYS A 196 15.34 -1.44 28.19
N ILE A 197 15.36 -1.78 26.90
CA ILE A 197 15.46 -3.13 26.30
C ILE A 197 14.10 -3.80 26.00
N ILE A 198 12.98 -3.34 26.57
CA ILE A 198 11.66 -3.94 26.30
C ILE A 198 10.98 -3.15 25.19
N GLU A 199 10.57 -3.86 24.13
CA GLU A 199 9.74 -3.31 23.06
C GLU A 199 8.27 -3.32 23.50
N GLN A 200 7.59 -2.19 23.30
CA GLN A 200 6.22 -1.96 23.76
C GLN A 200 5.40 -1.28 22.68
N SER A 201 4.09 -1.53 22.69
CA SER A 201 3.11 -0.88 21.83
C SER A 201 3.15 0.65 22.00
N ASN A 202 3.19 1.38 20.89
CA ASN A 202 3.09 2.84 20.86
C ASN A 202 1.70 3.32 20.41
N ALA A 203 0.72 2.42 20.29
CA ALA A 203 -0.60 2.71 19.71
C ALA A 203 -1.31 3.92 20.36
N HIS A 204 -1.34 3.97 21.69
CA HIS A 204 -2.00 5.06 22.43
C HIS A 204 -1.39 6.43 22.12
N LYS A 205 -0.06 6.54 22.05
CA LYS A 205 0.63 7.81 21.75
C LYS A 205 0.41 8.26 20.31
N LEU A 206 0.23 7.29 19.40
CA LEU A 206 -0.01 7.53 17.98
C LEU A 206 -1.49 7.75 17.65
N GLY A 207 -2.40 7.57 18.62
CA GLY A 207 -3.84 7.67 18.39
C GLY A 207 -4.39 6.54 17.52
N ILE A 208 -3.76 5.36 17.57
CA ILE A 208 -4.20 4.15 16.86
C ILE A 208 -5.24 3.45 17.74
N SER A 209 -6.46 3.29 17.22
CA SER A 209 -7.57 2.63 17.91
C SER A 209 -7.49 1.09 17.86
N ASN A 210 -8.35 0.41 18.60
CA ASN A 210 -8.41 -1.06 18.55
C ASN A 210 -8.86 -1.58 17.18
N ASP A 211 -9.79 -0.89 16.51
CA ASP A 211 -10.23 -1.23 15.15
C ASP A 211 -9.11 -1.02 14.11
N ASP A 212 -8.25 -0.03 14.35
CA ASP A 212 -7.05 0.20 13.54
C ASP A 212 -6.04 -0.93 13.69
N ILE A 213 -5.79 -1.38 14.92
CA ILE A 213 -4.93 -2.53 15.21
C ILE A 213 -5.50 -3.79 14.54
N ASN A 214 -6.81 -4.00 14.61
CA ASN A 214 -7.46 -5.12 13.92
C ASN A 214 -7.27 -5.05 12.38
N SER A 215 -7.34 -3.85 11.81
CA SER A 215 -7.11 -3.66 10.37
C SER A 215 -5.65 -3.95 9.97
N LEU A 216 -4.69 -3.55 10.81
CA LEU A 216 -3.28 -3.93 10.65
C LEU A 216 -3.08 -5.43 10.82
N TYR A 217 -3.74 -6.06 11.78
CA TYR A 217 -3.62 -7.48 12.05
C TYR A 217 -4.14 -8.35 10.89
N LEU A 218 -5.23 -7.95 10.25
CA LEU A 218 -5.69 -8.59 9.02
C LEU A 218 -4.62 -8.52 7.91
N LEU A 219 -3.91 -7.39 7.79
CA LEU A 219 -2.88 -7.22 6.77
C LEU A 219 -1.73 -8.23 6.94
N THR A 220 -1.34 -8.59 8.18
CA THR A 220 -0.26 -9.55 8.47
C THR A 220 -0.58 -10.96 7.98
N LYS A 221 -1.87 -11.29 7.80
CA LYS A 221 -2.33 -12.63 7.40
C LYS A 221 -2.47 -12.83 5.89
N LEU A 222 -2.03 -11.87 5.07
CA LEU A 222 -2.03 -11.95 3.60
C LEU A 222 -0.83 -12.74 3.04
N HIS A 223 -0.77 -14.04 3.31
CA HIS A 223 0.35 -14.89 2.90
C HIS A 223 0.24 -15.45 1.47
N LYS A 224 -0.97 -15.57 0.92
CA LYS A 224 -1.24 -16.17 -0.40
C LYS A 224 -0.55 -15.46 -1.57
N TRP A 225 -0.48 -14.13 -1.52
CA TRP A 225 -0.08 -13.31 -2.67
C TRP A 225 1.33 -12.73 -2.52
N THR A 226 2.06 -12.74 -3.63
CA THR A 226 3.40 -12.15 -3.71
C THR A 226 3.35 -10.63 -3.56
N ASN A 227 4.52 -10.02 -3.40
CA ASN A 227 4.66 -8.56 -3.41
C ASN A 227 4.11 -7.94 -4.71
N SER A 228 4.45 -8.54 -5.85
CA SER A 228 3.98 -8.08 -7.16
C SER A 228 2.45 -8.15 -7.27
N ASP A 229 1.83 -9.26 -6.84
CA ASP A 229 0.37 -9.41 -6.88
C ASP A 229 -0.33 -8.34 -6.05
N PHE A 230 0.17 -8.06 -4.84
CA PHE A 230 -0.41 -7.07 -3.94
C PHE A 230 -0.29 -5.64 -4.50
N ASN A 231 0.86 -5.28 -5.07
CA ASN A 231 1.05 -3.95 -5.67
C ASN A 231 0.25 -3.78 -6.96
N ILE A 232 0.14 -4.83 -7.78
CA ILE A 232 -0.72 -4.83 -8.96
C ILE A 232 -2.18 -4.66 -8.54
N PHE A 233 -2.63 -5.29 -7.46
CA PHE A 233 -3.97 -5.09 -6.93
C PHE A 233 -4.24 -3.63 -6.51
N ILE A 234 -3.35 -3.03 -5.72
CA ILE A 234 -3.50 -1.63 -5.29
C ILE A 234 -3.46 -0.70 -6.52
N GLY A 235 -2.48 -0.87 -7.41
CA GLY A 235 -2.33 -0.03 -8.59
C GLY A 235 -3.45 -0.20 -9.61
N GLN A 236 -3.69 -1.42 -10.08
CA GLN A 236 -4.60 -1.71 -11.18
C GLN A 236 -6.05 -1.81 -10.70
N SER A 237 -6.34 -2.61 -9.69
CA SER A 237 -7.74 -2.85 -9.29
C SER A 237 -8.34 -1.66 -8.54
N ILE A 238 -7.54 -0.92 -7.76
CA ILE A 238 -8.02 0.26 -7.01
C ILE A 238 -7.75 1.56 -7.79
N TYR A 239 -6.49 1.97 -7.94
CA TYR A 239 -6.18 3.30 -8.46
C TYR A 239 -6.51 3.49 -9.94
N LYS A 240 -6.25 2.49 -10.79
CA LYS A 240 -6.56 2.57 -12.23
C LYS A 240 -8.06 2.56 -12.52
N SER A 241 -8.86 2.07 -11.58
CA SER A 241 -10.33 2.16 -11.62
C SER A 241 -10.84 3.57 -11.30
N ILE A 242 -9.99 4.50 -10.90
CA ILE A 242 -10.31 5.92 -10.73
C ILE A 242 -9.81 6.69 -11.95
N TYR A 243 -10.71 7.39 -12.63
CA TYR A 243 -10.38 8.15 -13.82
C TYR A 243 -10.94 9.57 -13.80
N ASN A 244 -10.32 10.43 -14.58
CA ASN A 244 -10.73 11.80 -14.83
C ASN A 244 -11.50 11.84 -16.14
N GLU A 245 -12.71 12.40 -16.09
CA GLU A 245 -13.42 12.85 -17.28
C GLU A 245 -12.88 14.23 -17.66
N ILE A 246 -12.33 14.38 -18.86
CA ILE A 246 -11.73 15.64 -19.33
C ILE A 246 -12.74 16.38 -20.21
N ASP A 247 -12.90 17.69 -19.98
CA ASP A 247 -13.66 18.57 -20.87
C ASP A 247 -12.82 18.90 -22.11
N ASN A 248 -13.00 18.13 -23.19
CA ASN A 248 -12.40 18.46 -24.49
C ASN A 248 -13.18 19.58 -25.17
N SER A 249 -13.00 20.82 -24.72
CA SER A 249 -13.58 22.00 -25.39
C SER A 249 -13.00 22.26 -26.80
N GLU A 250 -11.91 21.60 -27.19
CA GLU A 250 -11.31 21.71 -28.53
C GLU A 250 -11.90 20.77 -29.59
N TYR A 251 -12.75 19.81 -29.21
CA TYR A 251 -13.41 18.88 -30.15
C TYR A 251 -14.92 19.01 -30.07
N ASP A 252 -15.41 20.19 -30.45
CA ASP A 252 -16.80 20.63 -30.38
C ASP A 252 -17.75 19.95 -31.40
N ASN A 253 -17.45 18.73 -31.86
CA ASN A 253 -18.27 18.04 -32.86
C ASN A 253 -18.60 16.57 -32.60
N ASP A 254 -18.04 15.93 -31.57
CA ASP A 254 -18.49 14.61 -31.13
C ASP A 254 -18.35 14.52 -29.61
N ASN A 255 -19.38 14.01 -28.92
CA ASN A 255 -19.43 13.79 -27.46
C ASN A 255 -18.38 12.76 -26.94
N TYR A 256 -17.12 12.86 -27.34
CA TYR A 256 -16.03 12.02 -26.87
C TYR A 256 -15.38 12.65 -25.63
N THR A 257 -15.89 12.29 -24.46
CA THR A 257 -15.17 12.47 -23.20
C THR A 257 -13.95 11.55 -23.20
N SER A 258 -12.75 12.11 -23.19
CA SER A 258 -11.53 11.31 -22.97
C SER A 258 -11.42 10.97 -21.49
N GLU A 259 -11.21 9.70 -21.20
CA GLU A 259 -10.94 9.20 -19.85
C GLU A 259 -9.42 9.17 -19.65
N SER A 260 -8.92 9.86 -18.63
CA SER A 260 -7.50 9.78 -18.24
C SER A 260 -7.35 9.20 -16.84
N GLN A 261 -6.39 8.28 -16.68
CA GLN A 261 -6.03 7.65 -15.40
C GLN A 261 -4.91 8.43 -14.70
N SER A 262 -5.00 9.76 -14.68
CA SER A 262 -3.86 10.62 -14.26
C SER A 262 -3.40 10.37 -12.83
N LEU A 263 -4.31 10.06 -11.89
CA LEU A 263 -3.94 9.73 -10.50
C LEU A 263 -3.09 8.45 -10.44
N TYR A 264 -3.57 7.37 -11.06
CA TYR A 264 -2.82 6.11 -11.16
C TYR A 264 -1.45 6.33 -11.82
N ASN A 265 -1.42 7.04 -12.95
CA ASN A 265 -0.17 7.30 -13.67
C ASN A 265 0.82 8.13 -12.86
N LEU A 266 0.35 9.09 -12.06
CA LEU A 266 1.21 9.87 -11.16
C LEU A 266 1.89 8.97 -10.14
N TYR A 267 1.11 8.10 -9.49
CA TYR A 267 1.64 7.17 -8.49
C TYR A 267 2.60 6.16 -9.10
N VAL A 268 2.31 5.68 -10.31
CA VAL A 268 3.16 4.76 -11.06
C VAL A 268 4.47 5.41 -11.49
N ILE A 269 4.49 6.67 -11.92
CA ILE A 269 5.74 7.36 -12.24
C ILE A 269 6.67 7.40 -11.01
N VAL A 270 6.16 7.81 -9.85
CA VAL A 270 6.96 7.85 -8.61
C VAL A 270 7.39 6.45 -8.16
N PHE A 271 6.51 5.45 -8.29
CA PHE A 271 6.84 4.07 -8.00
C PHE A 271 7.96 3.53 -8.91
N ASN A 272 7.89 3.81 -10.22
CA ASN A 272 8.90 3.40 -11.18
C ASN A 272 10.26 4.02 -10.89
N MET A 273 10.29 5.31 -10.52
CA MET A 273 11.50 5.96 -10.03
C MET A 273 12.06 5.24 -8.79
N ALA A 274 11.18 4.85 -7.85
CA ALA A 274 11.56 4.20 -6.60
C ALA A 274 12.14 2.79 -6.75
N ILE A 275 11.79 2.04 -7.82
CA ILE A 275 12.32 0.68 -8.06
C ILE A 275 13.48 0.64 -9.06
N LEU A 276 13.76 1.74 -9.77
CA LEU A 276 14.82 1.81 -10.75
C LEU A 276 16.19 1.70 -10.06
N LYS A 277 17.03 0.75 -10.49
CA LYS A 277 18.32 0.51 -9.84
C LYS A 277 19.39 1.49 -10.27
N ASP A 278 19.43 1.92 -11.52
CA ASP A 278 20.52 2.77 -12.02
C ASP A 278 19.94 3.86 -12.88
N ILE A 279 20.52 5.06 -12.81
CA ILE A 279 20.17 6.19 -13.66
C ILE A 279 21.26 6.30 -14.73
N PRO A 280 21.01 5.82 -15.97
CA PRO A 280 22.04 5.81 -17.00
C PRO A 280 22.41 7.22 -17.47
N ASP A 281 21.42 8.10 -17.60
CA ASP A 281 21.58 9.52 -17.92
C ASP A 281 20.73 10.35 -16.96
N THR A 282 21.39 11.09 -16.07
CA THR A 282 20.73 11.88 -15.03
C THR A 282 19.90 13.02 -15.61
N GLU A 283 20.36 13.68 -16.67
CA GLU A 283 19.65 14.84 -17.24
C GLU A 283 18.38 14.39 -17.96
N SER A 284 18.45 13.37 -18.83
CA SER A 284 17.25 12.82 -19.49
C SER A 284 16.28 12.25 -18.48
N TYR A 285 16.77 11.51 -17.47
CA TYR A 285 15.93 10.96 -16.40
C TYR A 285 15.15 12.03 -15.64
N ILE A 286 15.82 13.12 -15.23
CA ILE A 286 15.16 14.23 -14.54
C ILE A 286 14.11 14.87 -15.45
N ASN A 287 14.49 15.22 -16.69
CA ASN A 287 13.60 15.89 -17.64
C ASN A 287 12.38 15.04 -17.99
N GLU A 288 12.54 13.74 -18.25
CA GLU A 288 11.45 12.82 -18.60
C GLU A 288 10.44 12.70 -17.46
N ASN A 289 10.91 12.46 -16.23
CA ASN A 289 10.04 12.28 -15.08
C ASN A 289 9.34 13.59 -14.69
N MET A 290 10.06 14.73 -14.69
CA MET A 290 9.46 16.04 -14.46
C MET A 290 8.37 16.35 -15.47
N ASN A 291 8.65 16.19 -16.77
CA ASN A 291 7.67 16.43 -17.83
C ASN A 291 6.47 15.48 -17.73
N GLY A 292 6.72 14.21 -17.38
CA GLY A 292 5.67 13.22 -17.13
C GLY A 292 4.73 13.65 -16.00
N ILE A 293 5.26 14.05 -14.85
CA ILE A 293 4.46 14.52 -13.71
C ILE A 293 3.71 15.81 -14.07
N LYS A 294 4.39 16.80 -14.68
CA LYS A 294 3.77 18.07 -15.12
C LYS A 294 2.60 17.84 -16.06
N LYS A 295 2.76 16.96 -17.05
CA LYS A 295 1.70 16.58 -17.98
C LYS A 295 0.48 16.03 -17.23
N LEU A 296 0.68 15.13 -16.29
CA LEU A 296 -0.41 14.51 -15.54
C LEU A 296 -1.09 15.50 -14.57
N ILE A 297 -0.35 16.42 -13.97
CA ILE A 297 -0.94 17.55 -13.21
C ILE A 297 -1.79 18.42 -14.13
N ASN A 298 -1.33 18.70 -15.35
CA ASN A 298 -2.10 19.47 -16.32
C ASN A 298 -3.39 18.75 -16.73
N GLU A 299 -3.34 17.44 -16.96
CA GLU A 299 -4.56 16.63 -17.19
C GLU A 299 -5.55 16.72 -16.03
N LEU A 300 -5.05 16.69 -14.78
CA LEU A 300 -5.89 16.90 -13.60
C LEU A 300 -6.51 18.29 -13.55
N LYS A 301 -5.80 19.34 -14.01
CA LYS A 301 -6.35 20.71 -14.07
C LYS A 301 -7.53 20.84 -15.04
N HIS A 302 -7.56 20.04 -16.10
CA HIS A 302 -8.63 20.01 -17.09
C HIS A 302 -9.73 18.97 -16.80
N LYS A 303 -9.71 18.35 -15.60
CA LYS A 303 -10.76 17.41 -15.20
C LYS A 303 -12.09 18.15 -15.04
N ARG A 304 -13.15 17.59 -15.62
CA ARG A 304 -14.54 17.95 -15.32
C ARG A 304 -14.97 17.38 -13.98
N ARG A 305 -14.71 16.08 -13.80
CA ARG A 305 -14.98 15.33 -12.57
C ARG A 305 -14.16 14.05 -12.53
N MET A 306 -14.00 13.49 -11.34
CA MET A 306 -13.43 12.17 -11.14
C MET A 306 -14.56 11.14 -11.05
N ARG A 307 -14.34 9.95 -11.60
CA ARG A 307 -15.31 8.85 -11.60
C ARG A 307 -14.64 7.51 -11.33
N ILE A 308 -15.46 6.53 -11.02
CA ILE A 308 -15.06 5.12 -10.88
C ILE A 308 -15.47 4.38 -12.15
N CYS A 309 -14.54 3.62 -12.74
CA CYS A 309 -14.81 2.79 -13.90
C CYS A 309 -15.94 1.79 -13.62
N HIS A 310 -16.78 1.55 -14.63
CA HIS A 310 -17.81 0.51 -14.51
C HIS A 310 -17.18 -0.88 -14.41
N GLU A 311 -16.11 -1.13 -15.15
CA GLU A 311 -15.34 -2.37 -15.08
C GLU A 311 -14.11 -2.17 -14.19
N ILE A 312 -13.85 -3.12 -13.30
CA ILE A 312 -12.64 -3.10 -12.47
C ILE A 312 -11.51 -3.70 -13.30
N THR A 313 -10.35 -3.05 -13.30
CA THR A 313 -9.17 -3.67 -13.93
C THR A 313 -8.74 -4.88 -13.09
N GLU A 314 -8.77 -6.05 -13.72
CA GLU A 314 -8.45 -7.31 -13.07
C GLU A 314 -7.00 -7.37 -12.58
N SER A 315 -6.82 -8.10 -11.48
CA SER A 315 -5.52 -8.51 -10.94
C SER A 315 -5.66 -9.91 -10.34
N THR A 316 -4.55 -10.61 -10.10
CA THR A 316 -4.55 -11.93 -9.45
C THR A 316 -5.37 -11.90 -8.15
N VAL A 317 -5.09 -10.93 -7.27
CA VAL A 317 -5.80 -10.78 -5.98
C VAL A 317 -7.29 -10.54 -6.18
N PHE A 318 -7.66 -9.63 -7.10
CA PHE A 318 -9.07 -9.31 -7.35
C PHE A 318 -9.84 -10.52 -7.92
N ASN A 319 -9.23 -11.23 -8.86
CA ASN A 319 -9.84 -12.40 -9.49
C ASN A 319 -10.00 -13.53 -8.47
N ASP A 320 -8.98 -13.77 -7.64
CA ASP A 320 -9.02 -14.77 -6.57
C ASP A 320 -10.15 -14.50 -5.58
N ILE A 321 -10.28 -13.28 -5.06
CA ILE A 321 -11.35 -12.96 -4.09
C ILE A 321 -12.74 -12.98 -4.73
N MET A 322 -12.86 -12.66 -6.03
CA MET A 322 -14.11 -12.73 -6.78
C MET A 322 -14.55 -14.16 -7.05
N GLU A 323 -13.61 -15.03 -7.47
CA GLU A 323 -13.86 -16.46 -7.64
C GLU A 323 -14.22 -17.10 -6.31
N TYR A 324 -13.45 -16.77 -5.26
CA TYR A 324 -13.70 -17.26 -3.91
C TYR A 324 -15.10 -16.86 -3.44
N SER A 325 -15.47 -15.59 -3.50
CA SER A 325 -16.80 -15.13 -3.05
C SER A 325 -17.95 -15.81 -3.80
N THR A 326 -17.77 -16.05 -5.11
CA THR A 326 -18.73 -16.76 -5.95
C THR A 326 -18.86 -18.22 -5.53
N SER A 327 -17.74 -18.88 -5.24
CA SER A 327 -17.69 -20.31 -4.89
C SER A 327 -18.35 -20.62 -3.54
N ILE A 328 -18.16 -19.76 -2.53
CA ILE A 328 -18.71 -19.96 -1.19
C ILE A 328 -20.11 -19.32 -1.03
N LYS A 329 -20.65 -18.70 -2.08
CA LYS A 329 -21.89 -17.90 -2.04
C LYS A 329 -21.89 -16.88 -0.91
N SER A 330 -20.73 -16.27 -0.66
CA SER A 330 -20.61 -15.25 0.38
C SER A 330 -21.42 -14.02 -0.03
N GLU A 331 -22.43 -13.68 0.76
CA GLU A 331 -23.18 -12.44 0.57
C GLU A 331 -22.32 -11.19 0.88
N HIS A 332 -21.14 -11.37 1.48
CA HIS A 332 -20.32 -10.29 2.02
C HIS A 332 -19.43 -9.61 0.96
N PHE A 333 -19.13 -10.26 -0.17
CA PHE A 333 -18.28 -9.66 -1.21
C PHE A 333 -18.93 -9.70 -2.59
N ASN A 334 -19.14 -8.53 -3.17
CA ASN A 334 -19.55 -8.36 -4.56
C ASN A 334 -18.86 -7.11 -5.16
N ILE A 335 -18.94 -6.96 -6.48
CA ILE A 335 -18.30 -5.84 -7.19
C ILE A 335 -18.76 -4.48 -6.67
N ASP A 336 -20.04 -4.33 -6.33
CA ASP A 336 -20.59 -3.06 -5.87
C ASP A 336 -20.09 -2.72 -4.45
N SER A 337 -19.98 -3.70 -3.56
CA SER A 337 -19.39 -3.51 -2.23
C SER A 337 -17.91 -3.15 -2.34
N PHE A 338 -17.14 -3.81 -3.21
CA PHE A 338 -15.75 -3.45 -3.46
C PHE A 338 -15.60 -2.01 -3.99
N LYS A 339 -16.39 -1.63 -5.00
CA LYS A 339 -16.40 -0.25 -5.53
C LYS A 339 -16.73 0.78 -4.46
N ASN A 340 -17.77 0.55 -3.68
CA ASN A 340 -18.27 1.51 -2.70
C ASN A 340 -17.39 1.60 -1.45
N ASN A 341 -16.90 0.46 -0.94
CA ASN A 341 -16.13 0.41 0.30
C ASN A 341 -14.66 0.73 0.08
N VAL A 342 -14.09 0.34 -1.07
CA VAL A 342 -12.67 0.53 -1.37
C VAL A 342 -12.49 1.71 -2.30
N ILE A 343 -12.83 1.56 -3.58
CA ILE A 343 -12.43 2.52 -4.62
C ILE A 343 -13.02 3.92 -4.36
N ASN A 344 -14.29 3.99 -3.98
CA ASN A 344 -14.97 5.25 -3.68
C ASN A 344 -14.38 5.95 -2.45
N ASN A 345 -13.90 5.23 -1.43
CA ASN A 345 -13.27 5.85 -0.27
C ASN A 345 -11.86 6.38 -0.58
N TYR A 346 -11.10 5.66 -1.42
CA TYR A 346 -9.84 6.18 -1.97
C TYR A 346 -10.09 7.46 -2.79
N LEU A 347 -11.16 7.48 -3.61
CA LEU A 347 -11.55 8.67 -4.37
C LEU A 347 -11.97 9.83 -3.45
N LYS A 348 -12.87 9.59 -2.49
CA LYS A 348 -13.33 10.62 -1.53
C LYS A 348 -12.18 11.26 -0.76
N TYR A 349 -11.16 10.48 -0.41
CA TYR A 349 -9.98 11.00 0.29
C TYR A 349 -9.09 11.85 -0.64
N THR A 350 -8.93 11.42 -1.88
CA THR A 350 -7.96 12.03 -2.82
C THR A 350 -8.54 13.21 -3.60
N GLU A 351 -9.84 13.22 -3.87
CA GLU A 351 -10.49 14.25 -4.67
C GLU A 351 -10.38 15.67 -4.07
N PRO A 352 -10.54 15.90 -2.75
CA PRO A 352 -10.31 17.21 -2.15
C PRO A 352 -8.86 17.68 -2.29
N ILE A 353 -7.89 16.76 -2.19
CA ILE A 353 -6.46 17.06 -2.36
C ILE A 353 -6.18 17.49 -3.80
N ILE A 354 -6.69 16.74 -4.78
CA ILE A 354 -6.56 17.08 -6.20
C ILE A 354 -7.23 18.43 -6.48
N SER A 355 -8.44 18.65 -5.97
CA SER A 355 -9.19 19.89 -6.20
C SER A 355 -8.47 21.11 -5.62
N CYS A 356 -7.76 20.94 -4.51
CA CYS A 356 -6.84 21.94 -4.00
C CYS A 356 -5.72 22.23 -5.01
N ILE A 357 -4.99 21.20 -5.47
CA ILE A 357 -3.87 21.33 -6.42
C ILE A 357 -4.31 22.07 -7.70
N THR A 358 -5.48 21.72 -8.23
CA THR A 358 -6.02 22.28 -9.48
C THR A 358 -6.64 23.65 -9.29
N GLY A 359 -6.89 24.10 -8.05
CA GLY A 359 -7.56 25.36 -7.75
C GLY A 359 -9.06 25.36 -8.08
N THR A 360 -9.64 24.18 -8.33
CA THR A 360 -11.09 24.05 -8.49
C THR A 360 -11.71 24.06 -7.10
N SER A 361 -12.36 25.17 -6.73
CA SER A 361 -13.07 25.33 -5.46
C SER A 361 -14.00 24.13 -5.24
N THR A 362 -13.66 23.26 -4.30
CA THR A 362 -14.66 22.41 -3.66
C THR A 362 -15.56 23.35 -2.87
N HIS A 363 -16.87 23.32 -3.15
CA HIS A 363 -17.85 23.90 -2.24
C HIS A 363 -17.71 23.14 -0.92
N THR A 364 -16.89 23.65 -0.02
CA THR A 364 -16.44 22.95 1.17
C THR A 364 -17.49 23.23 2.23
N GLU A 365 -18.47 22.34 2.40
CA GLU A 365 -19.06 22.17 3.73
C GLU A 365 -17.90 21.86 4.67
N ASN A 366 -17.80 22.63 5.75
CA ASN A 366 -16.71 22.59 6.72
C ASN A 366 -16.36 21.16 7.15
N ILE A 367 -15.36 20.55 6.51
CA ILE A 367 -14.65 19.41 7.07
C ILE A 367 -13.87 19.99 8.24
N LYS A 368 -14.41 19.85 9.46
CA LYS A 368 -13.60 19.89 10.66
C LYS A 368 -12.54 18.80 10.51
N LEU A 369 -11.35 19.21 10.10
CA LEU A 369 -10.14 18.42 10.24
C LEU A 369 -10.00 18.11 11.73
N SER A 370 -10.34 16.89 12.15
CA SER A 370 -10.13 16.38 13.50
C SER A 370 -8.63 16.09 13.71
N GLY A 371 -7.82 17.14 13.67
CA GLY A 371 -6.54 17.14 14.36
C GLY A 371 -6.79 17.48 15.82
N ASN A 372 -6.93 16.47 16.68
CA ASN A 372 -6.85 16.65 18.13
C ASN A 372 -5.45 17.17 18.48
N ASN A 373 -5.30 18.50 18.54
CA ASN A 373 -4.20 19.17 19.22
C ASN A 373 -4.66 19.52 20.64
N ASN A 374 -3.99 18.96 21.64
CA ASN A 374 -3.81 19.64 22.91
C ASN A 374 -2.42 20.28 22.92
N GLY A 375 -2.39 21.61 22.98
CA GLY A 375 -1.33 22.38 23.63
C GLY A 375 -0.20 22.87 22.73
N ILE A 376 -0.46 23.90 21.92
CA ILE A 376 0.58 24.89 21.60
C ILE A 376 0.22 26.19 22.33
N VAL A 377 1.02 26.47 23.35
CA VAL A 377 1.08 27.74 24.07
C VAL A 377 1.52 28.81 23.07
N TYR A 378 0.69 29.84 22.88
CA TYR A 378 1.12 31.05 22.18
C TYR A 378 2.08 31.81 23.10
N MET A 379 3.36 31.85 22.72
CA MET A 379 4.27 32.91 23.12
C MET A 379 4.69 33.63 21.85
N ASN A 380 4.13 34.82 21.65
CA ASN A 380 4.81 35.88 20.94
C ASN A 380 4.57 37.18 21.73
N GLU A 381 5.63 37.59 22.43
CA GLU A 381 5.85 38.96 22.85
C GLU A 381 5.80 39.86 21.62
N LEU A 382 4.98 40.91 21.69
CA LEU A 382 5.18 42.12 20.89
C LEU A 382 4.97 43.30 21.83
N GLU A 383 6.06 44.00 22.11
CA GLU A 383 6.09 45.26 22.85
C GLU A 383 5.27 46.34 22.11
N ILE A 384 4.29 46.85 22.84
CA ILE A 384 3.94 48.27 23.05
C ILE A 384 3.81 49.17 21.81
N LYS A 385 2.56 49.65 21.61
CA LYS A 385 2.29 51.10 21.61
C LYS A 385 0.94 51.39 22.23
N GLU A 386 0.99 52.06 23.37
CA GLU A 386 -0.14 52.67 24.09
C GLU A 386 -0.88 53.66 23.20
N LEU A 387 -2.20 53.61 23.23
CA LEU A 387 -3.07 54.77 23.04
C LEU A 387 -4.33 54.57 23.89
N GLN A 388 -4.37 55.30 25.00
CA GLN A 388 -5.56 55.47 25.85
C GLN A 388 -6.54 56.45 25.19
N SER A 389 -7.84 56.19 25.33
CA SER A 389 -8.95 57.18 25.32
C SER A 389 -10.29 56.42 25.31
N THR A 390 -10.83 56.04 26.48
CA THR A 390 -11.98 56.64 27.21
C THR A 390 -13.38 56.41 26.62
N ASP A 391 -14.19 55.72 27.44
CA ASP A 391 -15.61 55.92 27.78
C ASP A 391 -16.69 55.96 26.70
N TYR A 392 -17.67 55.04 26.76
CA TYR A 392 -19.05 55.36 27.18
C TYR A 392 -19.97 54.13 27.33
N TYR A 393 -21.00 54.31 28.17
CA TYR A 393 -21.90 53.35 28.79
C TYR A 393 -23.09 52.81 27.95
N ASN A 394 -23.53 51.60 28.35
CA ASN A 394 -24.92 51.13 28.61
C ASN A 394 -25.94 50.69 27.54
N THR A 395 -26.39 49.44 27.78
CA THR A 395 -27.77 48.89 27.89
C THR A 395 -28.70 48.80 26.68
N GLY A 396 -29.33 47.62 26.55
CA GLY A 396 -30.58 47.45 25.81
C GLY A 396 -31.04 45.99 25.66
N VAL A 397 -31.56 45.41 26.73
CA VAL A 397 -32.36 44.17 26.72
C VAL A 397 -33.74 44.49 26.15
N PHE A 398 -34.25 43.73 25.16
CA PHE A 398 -35.69 43.48 25.03
C PHE A 398 -35.99 42.13 24.35
N SER A 399 -36.62 41.26 25.12
CA SER A 399 -37.48 40.14 24.74
C SER A 399 -38.79 40.66 24.17
N VAL A 400 -39.48 39.94 23.27
CA VAL A 400 -40.94 39.66 23.29
C VAL A 400 -41.35 38.70 22.15
N ARG A 401 -41.89 37.55 22.57
CA ARG A 401 -43.06 36.75 22.12
C ARG A 401 -43.43 36.55 20.62
N SER A 402 -43.67 35.27 20.35
CA SER A 402 -44.61 34.66 19.37
C SER A 402 -46.08 35.09 19.55
N PRO A 403 -46.96 34.81 18.56
CA PRO A 403 -47.82 33.60 18.61
C PRO A 403 -48.02 32.94 17.22
N LEU A 404 -47.97 31.60 17.05
CA LEU A 404 -48.99 30.57 17.30
C LEU A 404 -50.28 30.72 16.47
N LEU A 405 -50.50 29.79 15.53
CA LEU A 405 -51.80 29.20 15.14
C LEU A 405 -51.59 27.98 14.21
N THR A 406 -51.90 26.79 14.71
CA THR A 406 -52.39 25.60 13.97
C THR A 406 -53.92 25.50 14.22
N PRO A 407 -54.73 24.71 13.48
CA PRO A 407 -54.82 23.23 13.61
C PRO A 407 -55.12 22.55 12.24
N SER A 408 -55.24 21.23 12.01
CA SER A 408 -55.75 20.09 12.81
C SER A 408 -55.44 18.75 12.12
N SER A 409 -54.99 17.77 12.94
CA SER A 409 -55.38 16.33 13.02
C SER A 409 -55.54 15.43 11.78
N ILE A 410 -54.96 14.22 11.85
CA ILE A 410 -55.66 12.93 12.07
C ILE A 410 -54.65 11.90 12.62
N GLN A 411 -55.07 11.18 13.67
CA GLN A 411 -54.41 10.05 14.34
C GLN A 411 -54.51 8.75 13.51
N THR A 412 -53.55 7.85 13.68
CA THR A 412 -53.83 6.44 14.00
C THR A 412 -52.66 5.83 14.74
N ASP A 413 -52.96 5.36 15.95
CA ASP A 413 -52.13 4.49 16.80
C ASP A 413 -51.87 3.12 16.15
N LYS A 414 -50.71 2.54 16.45
CA LYS A 414 -50.55 1.15 16.93
C LYS A 414 -49.06 0.82 17.17
N ASN A 415 -48.66 0.85 18.43
CA ASN A 415 -47.61 0.01 18.99
C ASN A 415 -48.33 -1.18 19.67
N PRO A 416 -47.82 -2.42 19.59
CA PRO A 416 -46.97 -2.94 20.68
C PRO A 416 -45.91 -3.95 20.14
N LEU A 417 -44.93 -4.51 20.84
CA LEU A 417 -44.76 -4.94 22.23
C LEU A 417 -43.27 -5.29 22.41
N TYR A 418 -42.71 -4.99 23.57
CA TYR A 418 -41.39 -5.44 24.03
C TYR A 418 -41.38 -6.96 24.28
N TYR A 419 -40.31 -7.64 23.91
CA TYR A 419 -39.90 -8.91 24.53
C TYR A 419 -38.49 -8.77 25.11
N ASN A 420 -38.44 -8.75 26.45
CA ASN A 420 -37.26 -9.10 27.23
C ASN A 420 -37.15 -10.63 27.23
N ILE A 421 -35.99 -11.17 26.86
CA ILE A 421 -35.58 -12.51 27.27
C ILE A 421 -34.33 -12.32 28.12
N GLN A 422 -34.49 -12.69 29.38
CA GLN A 422 -33.51 -12.77 30.43
C GLN A 422 -33.25 -14.27 30.60
N GLU A 423 -32.05 -14.75 30.25
CA GLU A 423 -31.61 -16.10 30.60
C GLU A 423 -30.41 -16.00 31.54
N ASP A 424 -30.70 -16.13 32.82
CA ASP A 424 -29.77 -16.60 33.84
C ASP A 424 -29.60 -18.11 33.67
N LYS A 425 -28.37 -18.61 33.41
CA LYS A 425 -27.84 -19.84 34.03
C LYS A 425 -26.31 -19.81 34.06
N ASP A 426 -25.79 -19.81 35.28
CA ASP A 426 -24.39 -20.00 35.67
C ASP A 426 -23.79 -21.35 35.23
N PRO A 427 -22.43 -21.46 35.24
CA PRO A 427 -21.68 -22.39 34.41
C PRO A 427 -21.37 -23.73 35.08
N LEU A 428 -21.28 -24.79 34.27
CA LEU A 428 -20.65 -26.06 34.66
C LEU A 428 -19.13 -25.95 34.51
N CYS A 429 -18.44 -25.86 35.65
CA CYS A 429 -16.99 -26.02 35.74
C CYS A 429 -16.57 -27.44 35.34
N TYR A 430 -15.66 -27.55 34.37
CA TYR A 430 -14.77 -28.72 34.26
C TYR A 430 -13.34 -28.28 34.58
N ASN A 431 -12.84 -28.76 35.72
CA ASN A 431 -11.42 -28.78 36.05
C ASN A 431 -10.74 -29.85 35.18
N ILE A 432 -9.78 -29.45 34.36
CA ILE A 432 -8.73 -30.35 33.89
C ILE A 432 -7.40 -29.72 34.31
N GLN A 433 -6.71 -30.43 35.20
CA GLN A 433 -5.38 -30.09 35.69
C GLN A 433 -4.36 -30.11 34.55
N GLU A 434 -3.41 -29.18 34.63
CA GLU A 434 -2.17 -29.14 33.86
C GLU A 434 -1.41 -30.47 33.95
N ASP A 435 -0.97 -30.98 32.80
CA ASP A 435 0.23 -31.81 32.73
C ASP A 435 1.29 -31.08 31.91
N LYS A 436 2.37 -30.73 32.59
CA LYS A 436 3.57 -30.08 32.06
C LYS A 436 4.45 -31.13 31.40
N ASN A 437 4.63 -31.05 30.09
CA ASN A 437 5.83 -31.58 29.42
C ASN A 437 5.90 -31.04 27.96
N PRO A 438 6.83 -30.13 27.62
CA PRO A 438 7.15 -29.89 26.23
C PRO A 438 8.11 -30.98 25.75
N LEU A 439 7.61 -31.90 24.93
CA LEU A 439 8.42 -32.75 24.07
C LEU A 439 9.08 -31.88 23.01
N CYS A 440 10.41 -31.78 23.04
CA CYS A 440 11.20 -31.17 21.98
C CYS A 440 11.03 -31.98 20.68
N TYR A 441 10.44 -31.37 19.65
CA TYR A 441 10.56 -31.83 18.27
C TYR A 441 11.64 -31.01 17.58
N ASN A 442 12.75 -31.66 17.24
CA ASN A 442 13.68 -31.16 16.23
C ASN A 442 13.02 -31.36 14.87
N ILE A 443 12.62 -30.27 14.22
CA ILE A 443 12.32 -30.27 12.79
C ILE A 443 13.63 -29.95 12.08
N GLN A 444 14.17 -30.97 11.43
CA GLN A 444 15.28 -30.85 10.51
C GLN A 444 14.65 -30.58 9.14
N GLU A 445 14.63 -29.31 8.73
CA GLU A 445 14.23 -28.92 7.36
C GLU A 445 15.41 -29.19 6.43
N ASP A 446 15.30 -30.25 5.64
CA ASP A 446 16.15 -30.50 4.48
C ASP A 446 15.78 -29.49 3.37
N ASN A 447 16.54 -28.40 3.29
CA ASN A 447 16.49 -27.47 2.16
C ASN A 447 17.45 -27.93 1.06
N GLU A 448 16.97 -28.72 0.11
CA GLU A 448 17.59 -28.80 -1.22
C GLU A 448 17.13 -27.58 -2.04
N ILE A 449 18.04 -26.63 -2.25
CA ILE A 449 17.82 -25.50 -3.17
C ILE A 449 18.23 -25.98 -4.57
N GLU A 450 17.26 -26.06 -5.49
CA GLU A 450 17.56 -26.13 -6.92
C GLU A 450 18.19 -24.81 -7.38
N GLU A 451 19.45 -24.90 -7.79
CA GLU A 451 20.28 -23.81 -8.28
C GLU A 451 19.85 -23.43 -9.71
N VAL A 452 18.95 -22.45 -9.86
CA VAL A 452 18.67 -21.85 -11.18
C VAL A 452 19.76 -20.82 -11.48
N ILE A 453 20.77 -21.27 -12.23
CA ILE A 453 21.82 -20.42 -12.81
C ILE A 453 21.20 -19.54 -13.90
N VAL A 454 20.97 -18.26 -13.60
CA VAL A 454 20.69 -17.23 -14.61
C VAL A 454 22.03 -16.64 -15.04
N ASN A 455 22.49 -17.03 -16.23
CA ASN A 455 23.63 -16.39 -16.87
C ASN A 455 23.27 -14.95 -17.24
N ALA A 456 24.00 -14.00 -16.64
CA ALA A 456 23.99 -12.61 -17.04
C ALA A 456 24.75 -12.48 -18.35
N ASP A 457 24.04 -12.08 -19.42
CA ASP A 457 24.69 -11.49 -20.58
C ASP A 457 24.09 -10.12 -20.86
N THR A 458 25.00 -9.15 -20.88
CA THR A 458 24.75 -7.71 -20.96
C THR A 458 24.36 -7.29 -22.38
N ARG A 459 23.18 -6.66 -22.53
CA ARG A 459 22.93 -5.41 -23.29
C ARG A 459 21.41 -5.19 -23.52
N ASN A 460 20.99 -3.93 -23.30
CA ASN A 460 19.64 -3.34 -23.50
C ASN A 460 18.54 -3.72 -22.49
N THR A 461 18.45 -2.93 -21.41
CA THR A 461 17.37 -2.96 -20.41
C THR A 461 16.47 -1.72 -20.37
N ASP A 462 16.57 -0.79 -21.34
CA ASP A 462 15.84 0.48 -21.28
C ASP A 462 14.45 0.46 -21.94
N SER A 463 13.87 -0.71 -22.21
CA SER A 463 12.58 -0.79 -22.94
C SER A 463 11.54 -1.76 -22.37
N TYR A 464 11.72 -2.31 -21.16
CA TYR A 464 10.87 -3.42 -20.70
C TYR A 464 9.56 -3.05 -20.00
N LEU A 465 9.39 -1.83 -19.48
CA LEU A 465 8.21 -1.50 -18.68
C LEU A 465 7.11 -0.73 -19.42
N PHE A 466 7.43 -0.01 -20.50
CA PHE A 466 6.42 0.62 -21.36
C PHE A 466 5.82 -0.36 -22.40
N PHE A 467 6.48 -1.51 -22.65
CA PHE A 467 6.12 -2.45 -23.71
C PHE A 467 5.02 -3.47 -23.31
N ASN A 468 4.83 -3.77 -22.03
CA ASN A 468 3.95 -4.87 -21.60
C ASN A 468 2.45 -4.56 -21.67
N ALA A 469 2.03 -3.29 -21.63
CA ALA A 469 0.62 -2.93 -21.78
C ALA A 469 0.13 -3.01 -23.23
N LYS A 470 1.03 -2.83 -24.22
CA LYS A 470 0.68 -2.91 -25.64
C LYS A 470 0.85 -4.32 -26.20
N LEU A 471 1.80 -5.11 -25.67
CA LEU A 471 2.08 -6.45 -26.20
C LEU A 471 1.02 -7.49 -25.77
N THR A 472 0.48 -7.43 -24.55
CA THR A 472 -0.56 -8.36 -24.07
C THR A 472 -1.83 -8.30 -24.92
N ASN A 473 -2.23 -7.11 -25.39
CA ASN A 473 -3.35 -6.97 -26.32
C ASN A 473 -3.04 -7.46 -27.76
N THR A 474 -1.77 -7.48 -28.18
CA THR A 474 -1.39 -8.01 -29.51
C THR A 474 -1.01 -9.50 -29.52
N PHE A 475 -0.59 -10.04 -28.37
CA PHE A 475 -0.25 -11.46 -28.24
C PHE A 475 -1.51 -12.33 -28.31
N TRP A 476 -2.60 -11.87 -27.69
CA TRP A 476 -3.94 -12.46 -27.80
C TRP A 476 -4.73 -11.96 -29.02
N ASN A 477 -4.07 -11.47 -30.07
CA ASN A 477 -4.75 -11.24 -31.34
C ASN A 477 -5.24 -12.58 -31.91
N SER A 478 -6.48 -12.61 -32.42
CA SER A 478 -7.14 -13.81 -32.95
C SER A 478 -6.28 -14.60 -33.96
N ARG A 479 -5.42 -13.89 -34.70
CA ARG A 479 -4.48 -14.48 -35.65
C ARG A 479 -3.35 -15.28 -34.99
N ASN A 480 -2.84 -14.86 -33.83
CA ASN A 480 -1.79 -15.57 -33.10
C ASN A 480 -2.34 -16.81 -32.39
N ILE A 481 -3.56 -16.72 -31.85
CA ILE A 481 -4.27 -17.87 -31.26
C ILE A 481 -4.51 -18.95 -32.32
N ALA A 482 -4.93 -18.57 -33.53
CA ALA A 482 -5.12 -19.51 -34.63
C ALA A 482 -3.82 -20.25 -35.02
N ILE A 483 -2.67 -19.55 -35.00
CA ILE A 483 -1.36 -20.15 -35.29
C ILE A 483 -0.98 -21.15 -34.19
N ILE A 484 -1.17 -20.81 -32.92
CA ILE A 484 -0.88 -21.72 -31.80
C ILE A 484 -1.73 -22.98 -31.88
N ILE A 485 -3.04 -22.84 -32.15
CA ILE A 485 -3.95 -23.99 -32.33
C ILE A 485 -3.49 -24.87 -33.49
N ALA A 486 -3.09 -24.29 -34.62
CA ALA A 486 -2.60 -25.05 -35.78
C ALA A 486 -1.32 -25.84 -35.45
N ILE A 487 -0.40 -25.24 -34.69
CA ILE A 487 0.84 -25.91 -34.23
C ILE A 487 0.49 -27.07 -33.29
N CYS A 488 -0.41 -26.87 -32.32
CA CYS A 488 -0.84 -27.93 -31.41
C CYS A 488 -1.46 -29.11 -32.17
N ILE A 489 -2.35 -28.86 -33.14
CA ILE A 489 -2.96 -29.90 -33.98
C ILE A 489 -1.89 -30.65 -34.77
N PHE A 490 -0.93 -29.94 -35.36
CA PHE A 490 0.15 -30.54 -36.13
C PHE A 490 1.03 -31.46 -35.27
N ILE A 491 1.40 -31.02 -34.06
CA ILE A 491 2.15 -31.82 -33.08
C ILE A 491 1.35 -33.07 -32.69
N SER A 492 0.06 -32.94 -32.41
CA SER A 492 -0.80 -34.10 -32.09
C SER A 492 -0.86 -35.10 -33.24
N ILE A 493 -0.94 -34.64 -34.49
CA ILE A 493 -0.92 -35.52 -35.67
C ILE A 493 0.42 -36.25 -35.79
N ILE A 494 1.55 -35.56 -35.57
CA ILE A 494 2.88 -36.20 -35.59
C ILE A 494 2.96 -37.28 -34.51
N ILE A 495 2.55 -36.97 -33.28
CA ILE A 495 2.54 -37.95 -32.18
C ILE A 495 1.68 -39.16 -32.57
N LEU A 496 0.50 -38.94 -33.14
CA LEU A 496 -0.40 -40.01 -33.56
C LEU A 496 0.22 -40.88 -34.67
N ILE A 497 0.89 -40.26 -35.65
CA ILE A 497 1.60 -40.96 -36.72
C ILE A 497 2.74 -41.81 -36.14
N VAL A 498 3.53 -41.27 -35.22
CA VAL A 498 4.59 -42.02 -34.54
C VAL A 498 4.01 -43.21 -33.76
N CYS A 499 2.90 -43.02 -33.05
CA CYS A 499 2.22 -44.11 -32.36
C CYS A 499 1.69 -45.20 -33.30
N LEU A 500 1.23 -44.83 -34.50
CA LEU A 500 0.76 -45.77 -35.52
C LEU A 500 1.89 -46.51 -36.23
N LEU A 501 3.02 -45.85 -36.48
CA LEU A 501 4.19 -46.44 -37.14
C LEU A 501 4.99 -47.37 -36.21
N TYR A 502 4.99 -47.09 -34.91
CA TYR A 502 5.77 -47.82 -33.90
C TYR A 502 4.89 -48.40 -32.76
N PRO A 503 3.91 -49.27 -33.07
CA PRO A 503 2.94 -49.75 -32.08
C PRO A 503 3.55 -50.68 -31.01
N ASN A 504 4.72 -51.26 -31.27
CA ASN A 504 5.40 -52.17 -30.33
C ASN A 504 6.32 -51.43 -29.35
N GLU A 505 6.85 -50.26 -29.72
CA GLU A 505 7.74 -49.46 -28.86
C GLU A 505 6.94 -48.57 -27.88
N THR A 506 5.75 -48.11 -28.29
CA THR A 506 4.84 -47.34 -27.41
C THR A 506 4.28 -48.15 -26.24
N LYS A 507 4.36 -49.49 -26.28
CA LYS A 507 4.02 -50.35 -25.13
C LYS A 507 5.01 -50.24 -23.97
N HIS A 508 6.27 -49.91 -24.22
CA HIS A 508 7.26 -49.74 -23.15
C HIS A 508 7.05 -48.42 -22.39
N ILE A 509 6.78 -47.32 -23.11
CA ILE A 509 6.53 -45.99 -22.50
C ILE A 509 5.26 -45.99 -21.62
N ARG A 510 4.27 -46.83 -21.94
CA ARG A 510 3.03 -46.94 -21.15
C ARG A 510 3.22 -47.69 -19.82
N ASN A 511 4.20 -48.60 -19.73
CA ASN A 511 4.41 -49.42 -18.54
C ASN A 511 5.38 -48.77 -17.53
N ASP A 512 6.28 -47.91 -17.99
CA ASP A 512 7.28 -47.29 -17.10
C ASP A 512 6.71 -46.11 -16.27
N ASN A 513 5.60 -45.51 -16.68
CA ASN A 513 4.93 -44.41 -15.96
C ASN A 513 3.85 -44.85 -14.96
N LEU A 514 3.66 -46.15 -14.71
CA LEU A 514 2.62 -46.68 -13.81
C LEU A 514 3.14 -47.54 -12.64
N CYS A 515 4.47 -47.65 -12.45
CA CYS A 515 5.05 -48.41 -11.34
C CYS A 515 5.52 -47.52 -10.19
N CYS A 516 4.62 -47.24 -9.24
CA CYS A 516 5.00 -46.82 -7.88
C CYS A 516 5.70 -47.97 -7.13
N PRO A 517 6.85 -47.76 -6.47
CA PRO A 517 7.46 -48.79 -5.63
C PRO A 517 6.72 -48.93 -4.30
N GLN A 518 6.25 -50.14 -3.99
CA GLN A 518 5.76 -50.48 -2.65
C GLN A 518 6.95 -50.57 -1.66
N ILE A 519 6.95 -49.69 -0.67
CA ILE A 519 7.83 -49.79 0.50
C ILE A 519 7.36 -50.96 1.38
N LYS A 520 8.21 -51.98 1.51
CA LYS A 520 8.05 -53.05 2.51
C LYS A 520 8.62 -52.59 3.84
N LEU A 521 7.77 -52.51 4.86
CA LEU A 521 8.15 -52.42 6.26
C LEU A 521 8.82 -53.74 6.69
N ARG A 522 10.01 -53.63 7.30
CA ARG A 522 10.61 -54.66 8.14
C ARG A 522 11.15 -54.01 9.40
#